data_AF-X0ZUB6-F1
#
_entry.id   AF-X0ZUB6-F1
#
_cell.length_a   1.000
_cell.length_b   1.000
_cell.length_c   1.000
_cell.angle_alpha   90.00
_cell.angle_beta   90.00
_cell.angle_gamma   90.00
#
_symmetry.space_group_name_H-M   'P 1'
#
loop_
_entity.id
_entity.type
_entity.pdbx_description
1 polymer ?
#
loop_
_entity_poly.entity_id
_entity_poly.type
_entity_poly.pdbx_seq_one_letter_code
_entity_poly.pdbx_strand_id
1 'polypeptide(L)'
;MSVVLDWDEAFSMQANVTSPGPQRVVLSGYVTERRPDGLYGAPLLPQLFYGADGSQLSTWRQNIPGSGEQTILSRSGGQPSIPKEELYWRRIGNSTKTPTGTAMAIPDWVMGLGLVAVGIITTFAIAMFSKPKRRRR
;
A
#
# COMPACT_ATOMS: atom_id res chain seq x y z
N MET A 1 0.46 11.66 -0.32
CA MET A 1 -0.74 10.82 -0.21
C MET A 1 -0.69 10.10 1.13
N SER A 2 -1.77 10.13 1.91
CA SER A 2 -1.85 9.40 3.19
C SER A 2 -2.69 8.15 2.99
N VAL A 3 -2.20 6.99 3.45
CA VAL A 3 -2.87 5.69 3.30
C VAL A 3 -3.07 5.07 4.68
N VAL A 4 -4.24 4.45 4.88
CA VAL A 4 -4.53 3.63 6.06
C VAL A 4 -4.70 2.19 5.59
N LEU A 5 -3.88 1.28 6.10
CA LEU A 5 -3.90 -0.13 5.75
C LEU A 5 -4.29 -0.97 6.96
N ASP A 6 -5.12 -2.00 6.80
CA ASP A 6 -5.22 -3.03 7.84
C ASP A 6 -3.93 -3.88 7.89
N TRP A 7 -3.64 -4.50 9.03
CA TRP A 7 -2.47 -5.35 9.21
C TRP A 7 -2.44 -6.50 8.21
N ASP A 8 -3.61 -7.07 7.91
CA ASP A 8 -3.75 -8.17 6.96
C ASP A 8 -4.07 -7.70 5.53
N GLU A 9 -4.06 -6.38 5.29
CA GLU A 9 -4.36 -5.81 3.98
C GLU A 9 -3.15 -5.91 3.03
N ALA A 10 -3.38 -6.51 1.86
CA ALA A 10 -2.44 -6.46 0.76
C ALA A 10 -2.51 -5.10 0.05
N PHE A 11 -1.35 -4.59 -0.36
CA PHE A 11 -1.25 -3.30 -1.03
C PHE A 11 -0.36 -3.42 -2.26
N SER A 12 -0.75 -2.76 -3.35
CA SER A 12 0.09 -2.62 -4.55
C SER A 12 -0.07 -1.22 -5.13
N MET A 13 1.07 -0.65 -5.51
CA MET A 13 1.17 0.64 -6.18
C MET A 13 1.85 0.43 -7.53
N GLN A 14 1.13 0.79 -8.59
CA GLN A 14 1.64 0.76 -9.95
C GLN A 14 1.97 2.17 -10.42
N ALA A 15 2.98 2.25 -11.27
CA ALA A 15 3.33 3.47 -11.96
C ALA A 15 3.83 3.15 -13.37
N ASN A 16 3.60 4.08 -14.29
CA ASN A 16 4.28 4.08 -15.57
C ASN A 16 5.62 4.82 -15.43
N VAL A 17 6.71 4.07 -15.42
CA VAL A 17 8.06 4.62 -15.19
C VAL A 17 8.68 5.02 -16.51
N THR A 18 9.07 6.29 -16.62
CA THR A 18 9.64 6.85 -17.86
C THR A 18 11.14 6.59 -18.00
N SER A 19 11.84 6.34 -16.90
CA SER A 19 13.28 6.02 -16.89
C SER A 19 13.66 5.20 -15.65
N PRO A 20 14.49 4.15 -15.79
CA PRO A 20 14.99 3.38 -14.65
C PRO A 20 15.99 4.19 -13.82
N GLY A 21 16.20 3.78 -12.57
CA GLY A 21 17.22 4.36 -11.70
C GLY A 21 16.81 4.55 -10.24
N PRO A 22 17.66 5.20 -9.43
CA PRO A 22 17.42 5.40 -8.01
C PRO A 22 16.24 6.34 -7.78
N GLN A 23 15.27 5.89 -6.99
CA GLN A 23 14.09 6.66 -6.62
C GLN A 23 13.78 6.54 -5.14
N ARG A 24 13.06 7.54 -4.63
CA ARG A 24 12.53 7.54 -3.27
C ARG A 24 11.01 7.57 -3.32
N VAL A 25 10.38 6.44 -3.02
CA VAL A 25 8.92 6.31 -2.99
C VAL A 25 8.51 6.25 -1.53
N VAL A 26 7.97 7.35 -0.99
CA VAL A 26 7.59 7.45 0.43
C VAL A 26 6.08 7.35 0.56
N LEU A 27 5.60 6.39 1.35
CA LEU A 27 4.24 6.39 1.84
C LEU A 27 4.15 7.09 3.19
N SER A 28 3.03 7.77 3.42
CA SER A 28 2.68 8.35 4.71
C SER A 28 1.35 7.79 5.16
N GLY A 29 1.15 7.68 6.48
CA GLY A 29 -0.08 7.16 7.08
C GLY A 29 0.21 6.05 8.08
N TYR A 30 -0.75 5.13 8.23
CA TYR A 30 -0.74 4.15 9.33
C TYR A 30 -1.14 2.76 8.86
N VAL A 31 -0.54 1.74 9.46
CA VAL A 31 -1.13 0.41 9.51
C VAL A 31 -2.01 0.33 10.76
N THR A 32 -3.16 -0.31 10.65
CA THR A 32 -4.12 -0.49 11.72
C THR A 32 -4.33 -1.95 12.01
N GLU A 33 -4.76 -2.26 13.23
CA GLU A 33 -5.02 -3.63 13.64
C GLU A 33 -6.12 -3.65 14.69
N ARG A 34 -7.06 -4.58 14.54
CA ARG A 34 -8.11 -4.83 15.52
C ARG A 34 -7.64 -5.87 16.52
N ARG A 35 -7.63 -5.47 17.78
CA ARG A 35 -7.38 -6.35 18.93
C ARG A 35 -8.65 -6.47 19.77
N PRO A 36 -8.75 -7.49 20.66
CA PRO A 36 -9.93 -7.66 21.50
C PRO A 36 -10.32 -6.43 22.34
N ASP A 37 -9.35 -5.58 22.67
CA ASP A 37 -9.46 -4.40 23.53
C ASP A 37 -9.55 -3.06 22.77
N GLY A 38 -9.42 -3.06 21.43
CA GLY A 38 -9.61 -1.86 20.62
C GLY A 38 -8.92 -1.87 19.26
N LEU A 39 -8.96 -0.71 18.60
CA LEU A 39 -8.26 -0.45 17.35
C LEU A 39 -6.91 0.21 17.64
N TYR A 40 -5.86 -0.39 17.10
CA TYR A 40 -4.49 0.09 17.20
C TYR A 40 -4.00 0.59 15.85
N GLY A 41 -3.10 1.58 15.88
CA GLY A 41 -2.43 2.12 14.71
C GLY A 41 -0.93 2.26 14.94
N ALA A 42 -0.13 1.94 13.92
CA ALA A 42 1.32 2.13 13.90
C ALA A 42 1.71 2.87 12.60
N PRO A 43 2.78 3.68 12.60
CA PRO A 43 3.22 4.37 11.39
C PRO A 43 3.68 3.38 10.31
N LEU A 44 3.51 3.75 9.05
CA LEU A 44 4.08 2.97 7.94
C LEU A 44 5.60 3.08 7.92
N LEU A 45 6.27 1.92 7.98
CA LEU A 45 7.71 1.78 7.85
C LEU A 45 8.07 1.14 6.50
N PRO A 46 9.25 1.44 5.92
CA PRO A 46 9.69 0.84 4.66
C PRO A 46 9.61 -0.68 4.66
N GLN A 47 10.00 -1.33 5.75
CA GLN A 47 10.12 -2.78 5.85
C GLN A 47 8.77 -3.51 5.85
N LEU A 48 7.65 -2.78 5.91
CA LEU A 48 6.34 -3.35 5.65
C LEU A 48 6.09 -3.59 4.15
N PHE A 49 6.98 -3.15 3.28
CA PHE A 49 6.80 -3.14 1.83
C PHE A 49 7.96 -3.79 1.08
N TYR A 50 7.65 -4.27 -0.12
CA TYR A 50 8.59 -4.71 -1.14
C TYR A 50 8.73 -3.65 -2.22
N GLY A 51 9.96 -3.42 -2.68
CA GLY A 51 10.30 -2.51 -3.76
C GLY A 51 9.97 -3.08 -5.15
N ALA A 52 10.31 -2.32 -6.18
CA ALA A 52 10.10 -2.66 -7.58
C ALA A 52 10.88 -3.89 -8.05
N ASP A 53 11.96 -4.23 -7.36
CA ASP A 53 12.76 -5.45 -7.60
C ASP A 53 12.21 -6.67 -6.83
N GLY A 54 11.11 -6.50 -6.08
CA GLY A 54 10.52 -7.53 -5.23
C GLY A 54 11.28 -7.77 -3.92
N SER A 55 12.36 -7.04 -3.67
CA SER A 55 13.09 -7.12 -2.40
C SER A 55 12.40 -6.31 -1.32
N GLN A 56 12.59 -6.72 -0.06
CA GLN A 56 12.03 -6.00 1.06
C GLN A 56 12.81 -4.71 1.34
N LEU A 57 12.08 -3.61 1.55
CA LEU A 57 12.71 -2.32 1.73
C LEU A 57 13.28 -2.14 3.14
N SER A 58 14.57 -1.85 3.25
CA SER A 58 15.16 -1.34 4.51
C SER A 58 14.99 0.18 4.68
N THR A 59 14.84 0.89 3.56
CA THR A 59 14.61 2.34 3.49
C THR A 59 13.63 2.66 2.36
N TRP A 60 13.08 3.87 2.32
CA TRP A 60 12.23 4.32 1.19
C TRP A 60 12.99 4.53 -0.13
N ARG A 61 14.31 4.34 -0.15
CA ARG A 61 15.12 4.42 -1.37
C ARG A 61 15.19 3.04 -2.00
N GLN A 62 14.98 2.99 -3.30
CA GLN A 62 15.05 1.78 -4.11
C GLN A 62 15.56 2.11 -5.50
N ASN A 63 16.10 1.11 -6.20
CA ASN A 63 16.43 1.24 -7.61
C ASN A 63 15.29 0.67 -8.44
N ILE A 64 14.75 1.46 -9.36
CA ILE A 64 13.70 1.03 -10.26
C ILE A 64 14.37 0.39 -11.50
N PRO A 65 14.16 -0.91 -11.77
CA PRO A 65 14.99 -1.67 -12.70
C PRO A 65 14.66 -1.40 -14.19
N GLY A 66 13.42 -1.02 -14.49
CA GLY A 66 12.95 -0.87 -15.87
C GLY A 66 12.10 0.38 -16.08
N SER A 67 11.68 0.57 -17.33
CA SER A 67 10.67 1.55 -17.74
C SER A 67 9.38 0.85 -18.16
N GLY A 68 8.28 1.60 -18.25
CA GLY A 68 6.95 1.09 -18.52
C GLY A 68 6.12 0.88 -17.25
N GLU A 69 4.97 0.21 -17.41
CA GLU A 69 4.06 -0.12 -16.32
C GLU A 69 4.67 -1.19 -15.42
N GLN A 70 4.88 -0.86 -14.15
CA GLN A 70 5.39 -1.82 -13.16
C GLN A 70 4.89 -1.49 -11.76
N THR A 71 4.93 -2.51 -10.90
CA THR A 71 4.68 -2.35 -9.47
C THR A 71 5.91 -1.71 -8.84
N ILE A 72 5.75 -0.53 -8.24
CA ILE A 72 6.86 0.23 -7.63
C ILE A 72 6.90 0.10 -6.10
N LEU A 73 5.81 -0.39 -5.51
CA LEU A 73 5.71 -0.68 -4.10
C LEU A 73 4.60 -1.69 -3.86
N SER A 74 4.86 -2.69 -3.03
CA SER A 74 3.84 -3.69 -2.70
C SER A 74 3.97 -4.17 -1.25
N ARG A 75 2.94 -4.83 -0.74
CA ARG A 75 2.91 -5.46 0.58
C ARG A 75 1.99 -6.66 0.54
N SER A 76 2.45 -7.80 1.06
CA SER A 76 1.61 -8.92 1.44
C SER A 76 1.11 -8.69 2.87
N GLY A 77 -0.21 -8.61 3.05
CA GLY A 77 -0.80 -8.49 4.38
C GLY A 77 -0.41 -9.65 5.29
N GLY A 78 -0.22 -9.40 6.59
CA GLY A 78 0.04 -10.44 7.60
C GLY A 78 1.40 -11.14 7.53
N GLN A 79 2.28 -10.83 6.56
CA GLN A 79 3.63 -11.42 6.43
C GLN A 79 4.75 -10.37 6.20
N PRO A 80 4.86 -9.29 6.99
CA PRO A 80 6.05 -8.43 6.93
C PRO A 80 7.27 -9.11 7.56
N SER A 81 8.49 -8.75 7.15
CA SER A 81 9.72 -9.23 7.79
C SER A 81 10.00 -8.51 9.10
N ILE A 82 9.40 -7.35 9.33
CA ILE A 82 9.45 -6.73 10.66
C ILE A 82 8.43 -7.43 11.56
N PRO A 83 8.87 -7.99 12.70
CA PRO A 83 7.98 -8.46 13.75
C PRO A 83 7.04 -7.34 14.17
N LYS A 84 5.79 -7.70 14.37
CA LYS A 84 4.73 -6.77 14.75
C LYS A 84 5.04 -6.00 16.03
N GLU A 85 5.84 -6.60 16.92
CA GLU A 85 6.26 -6.08 18.21
C GLU A 85 7.23 -4.89 18.07
N GLU A 86 7.96 -4.79 16.96
CA GLU A 86 8.88 -3.68 16.69
C GLU A 86 8.14 -2.43 16.20
N LEU A 87 6.86 -2.55 15.86
CA LEU A 87 6.04 -1.43 15.46
C LEU A 87 5.50 -0.70 16.69
N TYR A 88 5.61 0.62 16.66
CA TYR A 88 5.16 1.48 17.74
C TYR A 88 3.63 1.67 17.70
N TRP A 89 2.91 0.64 18.14
CA TRP A 89 1.45 0.61 18.18
C TRP A 89 0.88 1.56 19.23
N ARG A 90 -0.09 2.36 18.83
CA ARG A 90 -0.89 3.21 19.71
C ARG A 90 -2.36 2.90 19.56
N ARG A 91 -3.11 2.92 20.67
CA ARG A 91 -4.57 2.79 20.63
C ARG A 91 -5.15 4.05 20.01
N ILE A 92 -5.95 3.89 18.95
CA ILE A 92 -6.56 5.01 18.19
C ILE A 92 -8.09 5.00 18.24
N GLY A 93 -8.71 3.96 18.81
CA GLY A 93 -10.14 3.97 19.04
C GLY A 93 -10.67 2.72 19.76
N ASN A 94 -11.91 2.85 20.24
CA ASN A 94 -12.65 1.78 20.94
C ASN A 94 -13.62 1.04 20.01
N SER A 95 -13.70 1.43 18.73
CA SER A 95 -14.73 0.94 17.80
C SER A 95 -14.33 -0.37 17.11
N THR A 96 -15.20 -1.37 17.24
CA THR A 96 -15.15 -2.67 16.54
C THR A 96 -15.74 -2.64 15.13
N LYS A 97 -16.22 -1.49 14.62
CA LYS A 97 -16.89 -1.40 13.31
C LYS A 97 -15.90 -1.32 12.14
N THR A 98 -15.97 -2.28 11.23
CA THR A 98 -15.15 -2.36 9.98
C THR A 98 -15.35 -1.09 9.15
N PRO A 99 -14.29 -0.33 8.80
CA PRO A 99 -14.45 0.74 7.83
C PRO A 99 -14.86 0.10 6.51
N THR A 100 -16.07 0.44 6.06
CA THR A 100 -16.56 0.04 4.74
C THR A 100 -15.84 0.92 3.74
N GLY A 101 -14.82 0.39 3.07
CA GLY A 101 -14.12 1.11 2.02
C GLY A 101 -15.08 1.43 0.88
N THR A 102 -15.56 2.67 0.82
CA THR A 102 -16.11 3.25 -0.40
C THR A 102 -14.96 3.46 -1.38
N ALA A 103 -14.71 2.46 -2.22
CA ALA A 103 -14.04 2.70 -3.49
C ALA A 103 -14.96 3.62 -4.30
N MET A 104 -14.62 4.90 -4.42
CA MET A 104 -15.21 5.76 -5.44
C MET A 104 -14.88 5.11 -6.79
N ALA A 105 -15.91 4.62 -7.47
CA ALA A 105 -15.81 4.22 -8.86
C ALA A 105 -15.28 5.42 -9.67
N ILE A 106 -14.14 5.25 -10.31
CA ILE A 106 -13.60 6.25 -11.24
C ILE A 106 -14.45 6.14 -12.51
N PRO A 107 -15.13 7.21 -12.95
CA PRO A 107 -15.98 7.17 -14.13
C PRO A 107 -15.16 7.08 -15.43
N ASP A 108 -15.67 6.30 -16.40
CA ASP A 108 -15.00 5.87 -17.63
C ASP A 108 -14.41 6.99 -18.51
N TRP A 109 -14.85 8.24 -18.36
CA TRP A 109 -14.36 9.37 -19.16
C TRP A 109 -12.93 9.82 -18.80
N VAL A 110 -12.38 9.37 -17.67
CA VAL A 110 -10.98 9.65 -17.28
C VAL A 110 -9.97 8.91 -18.18
N MET A 111 -10.38 7.86 -18.90
CA MET A 111 -9.50 7.08 -19.80
C MET A 111 -9.28 7.72 -21.19
N GLY A 112 -9.88 8.88 -21.47
CA GLY A 112 -10.00 9.40 -22.84
C GLY A 112 -9.08 10.57 -23.26
N LEU A 113 -8.36 11.23 -22.35
CA LEU A 113 -7.62 12.45 -22.71
C LEU A 113 -6.15 12.39 -22.29
N GLY A 114 -5.30 12.33 -23.31
CA GLY A 114 -3.88 12.58 -23.17
C GLY A 114 -3.56 14.04 -22.82
N LEU A 115 -2.29 14.21 -22.44
CA LEU A 115 -1.48 15.43 -22.29
C LEU A 115 -1.25 15.95 -20.85
N VAL A 116 0.03 15.76 -20.48
CA VAL A 116 0.98 16.77 -19.97
C VAL A 116 0.79 17.24 -18.53
N ALA A 117 1.67 16.72 -17.67
CA ALA A 117 2.32 17.52 -16.66
C ALA A 117 3.77 17.05 -16.46
N VAL A 118 4.67 18.02 -16.51
CA VAL A 118 6.12 17.92 -16.43
C VAL A 118 6.57 17.12 -15.20
N GLY A 119 7.35 16.05 -15.40
CA GLY A 119 8.16 15.42 -14.36
C GLY A 119 7.44 14.59 -13.29
N ILE A 120 6.21 14.12 -13.53
CA ILE A 120 5.37 13.52 -12.48
C ILE A 120 5.15 12.02 -12.72
N ILE A 121 5.65 11.19 -11.78
CA ILE A 121 5.21 9.80 -11.61
C ILE A 121 3.68 9.83 -11.44
N THR A 122 2.95 9.26 -12.39
CA THR A 122 1.50 9.10 -12.25
C THR A 122 1.25 7.80 -11.49
N THR A 123 0.97 7.91 -10.21
CA THR A 123 0.76 6.77 -9.30
C THR A 123 -0.71 6.37 -9.27
N PHE A 124 -1.03 5.10 -9.54
CA PHE A 124 -2.34 4.50 -9.26
C PHE A 124 -2.17 3.38 -8.22
N ALA A 125 -2.96 3.42 -7.14
CA ALA A 125 -2.99 2.37 -6.12
C ALA A 125 -4.23 1.50 -6.36
N ILE A 126 -4.06 0.19 -6.51
CA ILE A 126 -5.15 -0.79 -6.66
C ILE A 126 -5.18 -1.67 -5.41
N ALA A 127 -6.24 -1.56 -4.60
CA ALA A 127 -6.51 -2.48 -3.50
C ALA A 127 -7.32 -3.67 -4.02
N MET A 128 -6.76 -4.88 -4.07
CA MET A 128 -7.48 -6.10 -4.44
C MET A 128 -7.93 -6.88 -3.20
N PHE A 129 -9.25 -7.04 -3.05
CA PHE A 129 -9.87 -7.87 -2.02
C PHE A 129 -9.94 -9.34 -2.45
N SER A 130 -9.15 -10.21 -1.82
CA SER A 130 -9.39 -11.66 -1.86
C SER A 130 -10.18 -12.08 -0.62
N LYS A 131 -11.49 -12.34 -0.76
CA LYS A 131 -12.29 -12.95 0.30
C LYS A 131 -11.98 -14.45 0.37
N PRO A 132 -11.60 -15.03 1.52
CA PRO A 132 -11.46 -16.47 1.65
C PRO A 132 -12.82 -17.14 1.47
N LYS A 133 -12.91 -18.02 0.47
CA LYS A 133 -14.10 -18.80 0.13
C LYS A 133 -14.36 -19.81 1.25
N ARG A 134 -15.28 -19.49 2.18
CA ARG A 134 -15.82 -20.48 3.14
C ARG A 134 -16.46 -21.63 2.35
N ARG A 135 -15.72 -22.74 2.19
CA ARG A 135 -16.31 -24.02 1.81
C ARG A 135 -17.13 -24.50 3.00
N ARG A 136 -18.45 -24.35 2.91
CA ARG A 136 -19.39 -25.21 3.64
C ARG A 136 -19.43 -26.55 2.90
N ARG A 137 -19.06 -27.62 3.60
CA ARG A 137 -19.75 -28.91 3.56
C ARG A 137 -19.45 -29.62 4.86
#